data_AF-A0A7C1XC45-F1
#
_entry.id   AF-A0A7C1XC45-F1
#
_cell.length_a   1.000
_cell.length_b   1.000
_cell.length_c   1.000
_cell.angle_alpha   90.00
_cell.angle_beta   90.00
_cell.angle_gamma   90.00
#
_symmetry.space_group_name_H-M   'P 1'
#
loop_
_entity.id
_entity.type
_entity.pdbx_description
1 polymer ?
#
loop_
_entity_poly.entity_id
_entity_poly.type
_entity_poly.pdbx_seq_one_letter_code
_entity_poly.pdbx_strand_id
1 'polypeptide(L)'
;MFKQSLAIVISMAALAGCASTTLPNPVDYATYRNEPLVKQVEEGMTKEQVLTIGGTPSTSMQRRAHPGTCNNYVLNREGHQQAYYVTFDNNGRVNSKGFMTCEQRDANERAM
;
A
#
# COMPACT_ATOMS: atom_id res chain seq x y z
N MET A 1 54.51 -38.58 8.24
CA MET A 1 53.44 -38.63 7.24
C MET A 1 52.24 -37.87 7.77
N PHE A 2 51.71 -36.91 6.96
CA PHE A 2 50.49 -36.12 7.14
C PHE A 2 50.41 -35.27 8.42
N LYS A 3 49.95 -34.04 8.48
CA LYS A 3 49.35 -33.00 7.60
C LYS A 3 49.18 -31.82 8.59
N GLN A 4 49.07 -30.58 8.15
CA GLN A 4 48.13 -29.56 8.68
C GLN A 4 48.57 -28.20 8.13
N SER A 5 48.33 -28.01 6.84
CA SER A 5 48.20 -26.67 6.26
C SER A 5 46.80 -26.18 6.62
N LEU A 6 46.70 -25.24 7.55
CA LEU A 6 45.45 -24.52 7.83
C LEU A 6 45.55 -23.16 7.14
N ALA A 7 45.17 -23.14 5.87
CA ALA A 7 44.86 -21.92 5.15
C ALA A 7 43.50 -21.41 5.67
N ILE A 8 43.51 -20.33 6.43
CA ILE A 8 42.32 -19.62 6.85
C ILE A 8 41.92 -18.69 5.69
N VAL A 9 40.92 -19.10 4.92
CA VAL A 9 40.23 -18.22 3.96
C VAL A 9 39.00 -17.67 4.66
N ILE A 10 39.07 -16.42 5.11
CA ILE A 10 37.90 -15.67 5.58
C ILE A 10 37.33 -14.97 4.36
N SER A 11 36.31 -15.57 3.74
CA SER A 11 35.49 -14.91 2.75
C SER A 11 34.48 -14.00 3.46
N MET A 12 34.77 -12.69 3.48
CA MET A 12 33.78 -11.68 3.85
C MET A 12 32.66 -11.68 2.81
N ALA A 13 31.54 -12.33 3.12
CA ALA A 13 30.30 -12.13 2.40
C ALA A 13 29.71 -10.77 2.82
N ALA A 14 29.98 -9.73 2.04
CA ALA A 14 29.25 -8.48 2.15
C ALA A 14 27.81 -8.75 1.69
N LEU A 15 26.90 -8.92 2.64
CA LEU A 15 25.47 -8.80 2.38
C LEU A 15 25.21 -7.34 2.01
N ALA A 16 25.26 -7.03 0.72
CA ALA A 16 24.69 -5.80 0.19
C ALA A 16 23.19 -5.87 0.44
N GLY A 17 22.73 -5.26 1.54
CA GLY A 17 21.32 -5.11 1.83
C GLY A 17 20.67 -4.34 0.69
N CYS A 18 19.77 -4.99 -0.05
CA CYS A 18 18.88 -4.35 -1.01
C CYS A 18 17.84 -3.50 -0.28
N ALA A 19 18.27 -2.44 0.41
CA ALA A 19 17.39 -1.44 0.99
C ALA A 19 17.25 -0.27 0.01
N SER A 20 16.81 -0.56 -1.21
CA SER A 20 16.41 0.45 -2.20
C SER A 20 14.91 0.41 -2.37
N THR A 21 14.17 0.56 -1.27
CA THR A 21 12.82 1.09 -1.34
C THR A 21 12.83 2.38 -0.53
N THR A 22 12.95 3.49 -1.24
CA THR A 22 12.49 4.78 -0.74
C THR A 22 11.00 4.62 -0.46
N LEU A 23 10.65 4.16 0.75
CA LEU A 23 9.29 4.23 1.28
C LEU A 23 9.01 5.71 1.48
N PRO A 24 8.21 6.37 0.62
CA PRO A 24 7.91 7.77 0.79
C PRO A 24 6.94 7.83 1.97
N ASN A 25 7.51 8.05 3.16
CA ASN A 25 6.89 8.02 4.48
C ASN A 25 6.45 6.61 4.95
N PRO A 26 7.05 6.07 6.03
CA PRO A 26 6.43 4.95 6.74
C PRO A 26 5.11 5.47 7.32
N VAL A 27 4.00 5.15 6.66
CA VAL A 27 2.69 5.52 7.18
C VAL A 27 2.46 4.75 8.46
N ASP A 28 2.16 5.48 9.54
CA ASP A 28 1.87 4.85 10.83
C ASP A 28 0.49 4.17 10.77
N TYR A 29 0.49 2.90 10.39
CA TYR A 29 -0.71 2.07 10.42
C TYR A 29 -1.35 2.07 11.81
N ALA A 30 -0.57 2.12 12.90
CA ALA A 30 -1.11 2.07 14.25
C ALA A 30 -2.01 3.28 14.53
N THR A 31 -1.65 4.46 14.05
CA THR A 31 -2.46 5.68 14.17
C THR A 31 -3.84 5.53 13.50
N TYR A 32 -3.88 4.95 12.29
CA TYR A 32 -5.11 4.89 11.48
C TYR A 32 -5.85 3.54 11.52
N ARG A 33 -5.35 2.53 12.25
CA ARG A 33 -5.92 1.16 12.27
C ARG A 33 -7.40 1.09 12.65
N ASN A 34 -7.89 2.09 13.37
CA ASN A 34 -9.28 2.15 13.84
C ASN A 34 -10.18 3.02 12.95
N GLU A 35 -9.63 3.70 11.94
CA GLU A 35 -10.43 4.43 10.96
C GLU A 35 -11.36 3.46 10.21
N PRO A 36 -12.64 3.81 9.99
CA PRO A 36 -13.62 2.89 9.39
C PRO A 36 -13.16 2.27 8.07
N LEU A 37 -12.58 3.08 7.17
CA LEU A 37 -12.04 2.61 5.89
C LEU A 37 -10.89 1.61 6.05
N VAL A 38 -10.04 1.80 7.06
CA VAL A 38 -8.91 0.91 7.33
C VAL A 38 -9.37 -0.38 7.98
N LYS A 39 -10.31 -0.29 8.93
CA LYS A 39 -10.75 -1.41 9.75
C LYS A 39 -11.81 -2.29 9.09
N GLN A 40 -12.76 -1.69 8.39
CA GLN A 40 -14.02 -2.35 8.01
C GLN A 40 -14.16 -2.62 6.51
N VAL A 41 -13.45 -1.89 5.64
CA VAL A 41 -13.50 -2.18 4.20
C VAL A 41 -12.71 -3.45 3.92
N GLU A 42 -13.34 -4.42 3.27
CA GLU A 42 -12.73 -5.70 2.92
C GLU A 42 -12.76 -5.91 1.40
N GLU A 43 -11.92 -6.82 0.92
CA GLU A 43 -11.93 -7.27 -0.48
C GLU A 43 -13.31 -7.84 -0.84
N GLY A 44 -13.80 -7.55 -2.04
CA GLY A 44 -15.11 -7.98 -2.52
C GLY A 44 -16.30 -7.10 -2.10
N MET A 45 -16.12 -6.12 -1.21
CA MET A 45 -17.19 -5.16 -0.88
C MET A 45 -17.62 -4.34 -2.11
N THR A 46 -18.90 -3.99 -2.18
CA THR A 46 -19.43 -3.08 -3.21
C THR A 46 -19.03 -1.63 -2.95
N LYS A 47 -19.12 -0.79 -3.98
CA LYS A 47 -18.93 0.66 -3.85
C LYS A 47 -19.88 1.28 -2.83
N GLU A 48 -21.15 0.89 -2.83
CA GLU A 48 -22.16 1.35 -1.88
C GLU A 48 -21.81 1.00 -0.42
N GLN A 49 -21.29 -0.21 -0.17
CA GLN A 49 -20.82 -0.60 1.16
C GLN A 49 -19.64 0.27 1.61
N VAL A 50 -18.69 0.54 0.72
CA VAL A 50 -17.57 1.44 1.04
C VAL A 50 -18.04 2.86 1.32
N LEU A 51 -18.99 3.39 0.55
CA LEU A 51 -19.58 4.71 0.80
C LEU A 51 -20.34 4.76 2.13
N THR A 52 -20.97 3.64 2.52
CA THR A 52 -21.63 3.52 3.83
C THR A 52 -20.62 3.56 4.98
N ILE A 53 -19.45 2.95 4.80
CA ILE A 53 -18.39 2.88 5.81
C ILE A 53 -17.60 4.19 5.91
N GLY A 54 -17.16 4.72 4.76
CA GLY A 54 -16.20 5.82 4.67
C GLY A 54 -16.80 7.17 4.29
N GLY A 55 -18.09 7.23 3.98
CA GLY A 55 -18.74 8.43 3.48
C GLY A 55 -18.34 8.78 2.05
N THR A 56 -18.51 10.06 1.70
CA THR A 56 -18.21 10.58 0.36
C THR A 56 -16.69 10.66 0.16
N PRO A 57 -16.14 10.12 -0.94
CA PRO A 57 -14.72 10.23 -1.24
C PRO A 57 -14.34 11.67 -1.58
N SER A 58 -13.09 12.05 -1.34
CA SER A 58 -12.58 13.38 -1.69
C SER A 58 -12.54 13.57 -3.21
N THR A 59 -12.09 12.55 -3.94
CA THR A 59 -12.19 12.46 -5.40
C THR A 59 -12.40 11.01 -5.83
N SER A 60 -12.78 10.81 -7.09
CA SER A 60 -12.86 9.48 -7.69
C SER A 60 -12.34 9.53 -9.12
N MET A 61 -11.68 8.47 -9.56
CA MET A 61 -11.12 8.38 -10.92
C MET A 61 -11.31 6.99 -11.52
N GLN A 62 -11.36 6.93 -12.85
CA GLN A 62 -11.17 5.67 -13.58
C GLN A 62 -9.70 5.27 -13.48
N ARG A 63 -9.44 4.00 -13.20
CA ARG A 63 -8.07 3.46 -13.19
C ARG A 63 -7.58 3.31 -14.63
N ARG A 64 -6.29 3.60 -14.86
CA ARG A 64 -5.63 3.48 -16.17
C ARG A 64 -4.77 2.22 -16.23
N ALA A 65 -4.18 1.81 -15.10
CA ALA A 65 -3.38 0.60 -15.01
C ALA A 65 -4.21 -0.69 -15.18
N HIS A 66 -5.43 -0.68 -14.64
CA HIS A 66 -6.36 -1.81 -14.65
C HIS A 66 -7.80 -1.33 -14.83
N PRO A 67 -8.73 -2.19 -15.29
CA PRO A 67 -10.16 -1.88 -15.29
C PRO A 67 -10.70 -1.55 -13.89
N GLY A 68 -11.77 -0.75 -13.85
CA GLY A 68 -12.45 -0.34 -12.62
C GLY A 68 -12.12 1.09 -12.16
N THR A 69 -12.53 1.43 -10.95
CA THR A 69 -12.45 2.81 -10.41
C THR A 69 -11.62 2.86 -9.14
N CYS A 70 -11.23 4.06 -8.72
CA CYS A 70 -10.57 4.30 -7.46
C CYS A 70 -11.18 5.51 -6.76
N ASN A 71 -11.42 5.39 -5.45
CA ASN A 71 -11.88 6.47 -4.59
C ASN A 71 -10.73 6.94 -3.70
N ASN A 72 -10.49 8.25 -3.68
CA ASN A 72 -9.59 8.91 -2.76
C ASN A 72 -10.33 9.30 -1.47
N TYR A 73 -9.64 9.21 -0.35
CA TYR A 73 -10.07 9.66 0.97
C TYR A 73 -8.91 10.38 1.66
N VAL A 74 -9.26 11.21 2.63
CA VAL A 74 -8.31 11.82 3.56
C VAL A 74 -8.71 11.36 4.96
N LEU A 75 -7.95 10.42 5.52
CA LEU A 75 -8.09 10.03 6.91
C LEU A 75 -7.61 11.19 7.78
N ASN A 76 -8.31 11.45 8.88
CA ASN A 76 -7.92 12.48 9.82
C ASN A 76 -8.00 11.95 11.24
N ARG A 77 -6.84 11.86 11.89
CA ARG A 77 -6.73 11.47 13.30
C ARG A 77 -6.04 12.58 14.08
N GLU A 78 -6.77 13.25 14.96
CA GLU A 78 -6.21 14.30 15.83
C GLU A 78 -5.45 15.41 15.06
N GLY A 79 -5.92 15.73 13.85
CA GLY A 79 -5.30 16.73 12.98
C GLY A 79 -4.22 16.17 12.04
N HIS A 80 -3.83 14.92 12.21
CA HIS A 80 -2.95 14.21 11.27
C HIS A 80 -3.76 13.72 10.08
N GLN A 81 -3.49 14.33 8.92
CA GLN A 81 -4.11 13.94 7.65
C GLN A 81 -3.27 12.89 6.93
N GLN A 82 -3.94 11.90 6.37
CA GLN A 82 -3.31 10.84 5.60
C GLN A 82 -4.15 10.48 4.38
N ALA A 83 -3.56 10.53 3.20
CA ALA A 83 -4.19 10.06 1.97
C ALA A 83 -4.45 8.55 2.04
N TYR A 84 -5.63 8.13 1.59
CA TYR A 84 -6.03 6.74 1.56
C TYR A 84 -6.85 6.47 0.30
N TYR A 85 -6.55 5.38 -0.39
CA TYR A 85 -7.30 4.96 -1.57
C TYR A 85 -8.07 3.68 -1.29
N VAL A 86 -9.16 3.50 -2.03
CA VAL A 86 -9.85 2.21 -2.22
C VAL A 86 -10.08 2.01 -3.71
N THR A 87 -9.51 0.94 -4.28
CA THR A 87 -9.75 0.56 -5.68
C THR A 87 -10.89 -0.45 -5.77
N PHE A 88 -11.65 -0.33 -6.85
CA PHE A 88 -12.68 -1.26 -7.27
C PHE A 88 -12.29 -1.87 -8.61
N ASP A 89 -12.57 -3.15 -8.80
CA ASP A 89 -12.39 -3.86 -10.06
C ASP A 89 -13.48 -3.48 -11.09
N ASN A 90 -13.47 -4.18 -12.23
CA ASN A 90 -14.46 -3.95 -13.29
C ASN A 90 -15.90 -4.30 -12.90
N ASN A 91 -16.08 -5.10 -11.85
CA ASN A 91 -17.39 -5.48 -11.32
C ASN A 91 -17.84 -4.55 -10.20
N GLY A 92 -17.10 -3.46 -9.93
CA GLY A 92 -17.40 -2.52 -8.86
C GLY A 92 -17.12 -3.08 -7.46
N ARG A 93 -16.22 -4.07 -7.34
CA ARG A 93 -15.87 -4.75 -6.10
C ARG A 93 -14.50 -4.30 -5.60
N VAL A 94 -14.35 -4.07 -4.30
CA VAL A 94 -13.06 -3.70 -3.71
C VAL A 94 -12.03 -4.77 -4.02
N ASN A 95 -10.89 -4.37 -4.58
CA ASN A 95 -9.77 -5.27 -4.83
C ASN A 95 -8.45 -4.78 -4.23
N SER A 96 -8.39 -3.53 -3.74
CA SER A 96 -7.23 -3.04 -3.00
C SER A 96 -7.55 -1.76 -2.22
N LYS A 97 -6.75 -1.50 -1.20
CA LYS A 97 -6.82 -0.27 -0.39
C LYS A 97 -5.46 0.02 0.24
N GLY A 98 -5.19 1.28 0.58
CA GLY A 98 -3.92 1.62 1.21
C GLY A 98 -3.61 3.11 1.30
N PHE A 99 -2.46 3.41 1.89
CA PHE A 99 -2.07 4.76 2.30
C PHE A 99 -1.30 5.52 1.22
N MET A 100 -2.03 5.95 0.19
CA MET A 100 -1.56 6.83 -0.88
C MET A 100 -2.78 7.37 -1.62
N THR A 101 -2.59 8.25 -2.59
CA THR A 101 -3.69 8.64 -3.48
C THR A 101 -3.93 7.60 -4.58
N CYS A 102 -5.11 7.64 -5.21
CA CYS A 102 -5.43 6.86 -6.39
C CYS A 102 -4.45 7.09 -7.54
N GLU A 103 -4.00 8.34 -7.73
CA GLU A 103 -3.04 8.72 -8.76
C GLU A 103 -1.67 8.07 -8.51
N GLN A 104 -1.21 8.07 -7.26
CA GLN A 104 0.02 7.40 -6.86
C GLN A 104 -0.07 5.89 -7.04
N ARG A 105 -1.19 5.28 -6.62
CA ARG A 105 -1.45 3.84 -6.83
C ARG A 105 -1.41 3.48 -8.31
N ASP A 106 -2.14 4.22 -9.15
CA ASP A 106 -2.21 3.99 -10.60
C ASP A 106 -0.85 4.22 -11.29
N ALA A 107 -0.09 5.22 -10.88
CA ALA A 107 1.27 5.45 -11.38
C ALA A 107 2.22 4.31 -11.00
N ASN A 108 2.16 3.83 -9.75
CA ASN A 108 2.97 2.71 -9.27
C ASN A 108 2.66 1.44 -10.05
N GLU A 109 1.38 1.10 -10.25
CA GLU A 109 0.97 -0.09 -11.01
C GLU A 109 1.41 -0.05 -12.48
N ARG A 110 1.48 1.14 -13.08
CA ARG A 110 1.96 1.30 -14.46
C ARG A 110 3.48 1.24 -14.61
N ALA A 111 4.21 1.38 -13.51
CA ALA A 111 5.67 1.34 -13.48
C ALA A 111 6.21 -0.07 -13.15
N MET A 112 5.33 -1.03 -12.83
CA MET A 112 5.64 -2.45 -12.63
C MET A 112 5.50 -3.20 -13.95
#